data_AF-A0A943EE48-F1
#
_entry.id   AF-A0A943EE48-F1
#
_cell.length_a   1.000
_cell.length_b   1.000
_cell.length_c   1.000
_cell.angle_alpha   90.00
_cell.angle_beta   90.00
_cell.angle_gamma   90.00
#
_symmetry.space_group_name_H-M   'P 1'
#
loop_
_entity.id
_entity.type
_entity.pdbx_description
1 polymer ?
#
loop_
_entity_poly.entity_id
_entity_poly.type
_entity_poly.pdbx_seq_one_letter_code
_entity_poly.pdbx_strand_id
1 'polypeptide(L)'
;MTNYCAHCGRILPENAAFCPACGTPGIEVASNHQEPKEPETFFERFKADYWGTKGRLCRKVFLLRSLSVFVFSFLIVALYMAGQFYFAKTLQEASGPLFIVLFLMVHSLVMMALFIVPQMILLMLAIRRAHDLGKSGEIVAFIWVPFYGLYVGYMLCAQKGTEGENRYGPDPLAEGGVHS
;
A
#
# COMPACT_ATOMS: atom_id res chain seq x y z
N MET A 1 -12.02 -29.19 14.02
CA MET A 1 -11.87 -28.66 12.65
C MET A 1 -12.96 -29.31 11.81
N THR A 2 -13.88 -28.54 11.21
CA THR A 2 -14.98 -29.11 10.41
C THR A 2 -14.49 -29.38 8.99
N ASN A 3 -14.30 -30.65 8.65
CA ASN A 3 -13.94 -31.05 7.29
C ASN A 3 -15.18 -31.02 6.38
N TYR A 4 -15.01 -30.68 5.11
CA TYR A 4 -16.08 -30.70 4.10
C TYR A 4 -15.64 -31.53 2.90
N CYS A 5 -16.58 -32.21 2.25
CA CYS A 5 -16.30 -33.02 1.09
C CYS A 5 -16.01 -32.14 -0.14
N ALA A 6 -14.87 -32.32 -0.80
CA ALA A 6 -14.50 -31.58 -2.01
C ALA A 6 -15.41 -31.83 -3.23
N HIS A 7 -16.15 -32.94 -3.24
CA HIS A 7 -17.03 -33.31 -4.35
C HIS A 7 -18.50 -32.90 -4.15
N CYS A 8 -19.02 -33.02 -2.92
CA CYS A 8 -20.45 -32.74 -2.64
C CYS A 8 -20.69 -31.61 -1.62
N GLY A 9 -19.65 -31.04 -1.02
CA GLY A 9 -19.74 -29.91 -0.07
C GLY A 9 -20.31 -30.28 1.30
N ARG A 10 -20.66 -31.54 1.57
CA ARG A 10 -21.21 -31.96 2.87
C ARG A 10 -20.13 -31.96 3.95
N ILE A 11 -20.49 -31.51 5.15
CA ILE A 11 -19.65 -31.60 6.35
C ILE A 11 -19.38 -33.08 6.68
N LEU A 12 -18.10 -33.42 6.84
CA LEU A 12 -17.64 -34.75 7.19
C LEU A 12 -17.52 -34.88 8.72
N PRO A 13 -17.92 -36.03 9.29
CA PRO A 13 -17.63 -36.33 10.69
C PRO A 13 -16.11 -36.41 10.91
N GLU A 14 -15.68 -36.14 12.15
CA GLU A 14 -14.26 -36.18 12.51
C GLU A 14 -13.66 -37.56 12.18
N ASN A 15 -12.52 -37.59 11.47
CA ASN A 15 -11.82 -38.79 11.00
C ASN A 15 -12.55 -39.67 9.96
N ALA A 16 -13.47 -39.12 9.17
CA ALA A 16 -14.12 -39.88 8.09
C ALA A 16 -13.17 -40.17 6.91
N ALA A 17 -12.81 -41.44 6.72
CA ALA A 17 -11.98 -41.87 5.58
C ALA A 17 -12.67 -41.69 4.21
N PHE A 18 -14.01 -41.68 4.17
CA PHE A 18 -14.81 -41.49 2.97
C PHE A 18 -16.04 -40.64 3.25
N CYS A 19 -16.49 -39.87 2.26
CA CYS A 19 -17.74 -39.13 2.36
C CYS A 19 -18.95 -40.09 2.37
N PRO A 20 -19.82 -40.06 3.39
CA PRO A 20 -20.98 -40.95 3.46
C PRO A 20 -22.07 -40.64 2.42
N ALA A 21 -21.99 -39.49 1.73
CA ALA A 21 -22.98 -39.11 0.71
C ALA A 21 -22.54 -39.46 -0.72
N CYS A 22 -21.26 -39.27 -1.06
CA CYS A 22 -20.77 -39.43 -2.44
C CYS A 22 -19.60 -40.41 -2.58
N GLY A 23 -19.11 -41.00 -1.49
CA GLY A 23 -18.05 -42.01 -1.51
C GLY A 23 -16.65 -41.47 -1.83
N THR A 24 -16.49 -40.17 -2.06
CA THR A 24 -15.18 -39.56 -2.32
C THR A 24 -14.27 -39.76 -1.10
N PRO A 25 -13.03 -40.26 -1.28
CA PRO A 25 -12.09 -40.41 -0.18
C PRO A 25 -11.86 -39.05 0.48
N GLY A 26 -11.93 -39.01 1.81
CA GLY A 26 -11.65 -37.82 2.59
C GLY A 26 -10.18 -37.48 2.42
N ILE A 27 -9.88 -36.53 1.53
CA ILE A 27 -8.56 -35.91 1.53
C ILE A 27 -8.53 -35.11 2.82
N GLU A 28 -7.70 -35.53 3.78
CA GLU A 28 -7.19 -34.63 4.79
C GLU A 28 -6.46 -33.51 4.04
N VAL A 29 -7.20 -32.49 3.63
CA VAL A 29 -6.61 -31.23 3.26
C VAL A 29 -6.14 -30.68 4.59
N ALA A 30 -4.92 -31.07 5.00
CA ALA A 30 -4.14 -30.31 5.94
C ALA A 30 -4.13 -28.91 5.35
N SER A 31 -5.03 -28.07 5.84
CA SER A 31 -5.05 -26.66 5.52
C SER A 31 -3.72 -26.16 6.05
N ASN A 32 -2.71 -26.11 5.19
CA ASN A 32 -1.48 -25.38 5.43
C ASN A 32 -1.81 -23.87 5.37
N HIS A 33 -2.89 -23.48 6.03
CA HIS A 33 -3.23 -22.13 6.43
C HIS A 33 -2.32 -21.85 7.62
N GLN A 34 -1.03 -21.74 7.32
CA GLN A 34 -0.15 -20.98 8.19
C GLN A 34 -0.75 -19.58 8.19
N GLU A 35 -1.37 -19.18 9.30
CA GLU A 35 -1.80 -17.80 9.50
C GLU A 35 -0.62 -16.88 9.13
N PRO A 36 -0.84 -15.84 8.31
CA PRO A 36 0.24 -14.97 7.88
C PRO A 36 0.97 -14.43 9.12
N LYS A 37 2.25 -14.80 9.25
CA LYS A 37 3.08 -14.46 10.41
C LYS A 37 3.09 -12.94 10.56
N GLU A 38 2.59 -12.46 11.70
CA GLU A 38 2.54 -11.02 12.00
C GLU A 38 3.96 -10.43 11.90
N PRO A 39 4.15 -9.24 11.30
CA PRO A 39 5.48 -8.66 11.13
C PRO A 39 6.14 -8.42 12.49
N GLU A 40 7.24 -9.13 12.75
CA GLU A 40 7.95 -9.09 14.04
C GLU A 40 8.68 -7.75 14.29
N THR A 41 8.93 -6.95 13.25
CA THR A 41 9.65 -5.67 13.36
C THR A 41 8.85 -4.50 12.79
N PHE A 42 9.14 -3.30 13.32
CA PHE A 42 8.58 -2.05 12.80
C PHE A 42 8.82 -1.88 11.30
N PHE A 43 10.01 -2.21 10.81
CA PHE A 43 10.36 -2.04 9.40
C PHE A 43 9.55 -2.97 8.50
N GLU A 44 9.34 -4.22 8.89
CA GLU A 44 8.51 -5.16 8.14
C GLU A 44 7.04 -4.72 8.11
N ARG A 45 6.52 -4.20 9.23
CA ARG A 45 5.19 -3.62 9.28
C ARG A 45 5.09 -2.39 8.38
N PHE A 46 6.05 -1.46 8.46
CA PHE A 46 6.10 -0.29 7.60
C PHE A 46 6.13 -0.68 6.12
N LYS A 47 6.96 -1.66 5.77
CA LYS A 47 7.07 -2.17 4.40
C LYS A 47 5.75 -2.80 3.94
N ALA A 48 5.07 -3.59 4.76
CA ALA A 48 3.75 -4.12 4.45
C ALA A 48 2.70 -3.00 4.27
N ASP A 49 2.75 -1.97 5.12
CA ASP A 49 1.76 -0.90 5.18
C ASP A 49 1.93 0.16 4.09
N TYR A 50 3.16 0.41 3.62
CA TYR A 50 3.48 1.50 2.68
C TYR A 50 4.15 1.02 1.39
N TRP A 51 4.84 -0.12 1.40
CA TRP A 51 5.65 -0.62 0.29
C TRP A 51 5.04 -1.88 -0.36
N GLY A 52 3.82 -1.75 -0.88
CA GLY A 52 3.11 -2.84 -1.53
C GLY A 52 1.86 -2.42 -2.29
N THR A 53 1.52 -3.18 -3.33
CA THR A 53 0.34 -2.95 -4.19
C THR A 53 -0.76 -3.98 -3.99
N LYS A 54 -0.51 -5.03 -3.19
CA LYS A 54 -1.46 -6.13 -2.96
C LYS A 54 -2.45 -5.78 -1.85
N GLY A 55 -3.61 -6.41 -1.91
CA GLY A 55 -4.69 -6.17 -0.96
C GLY A 55 -5.47 -4.89 -1.23
N ARG A 56 -6.32 -4.57 -0.26
CA ARG A 56 -7.29 -3.48 -0.30
C ARG A 56 -7.02 -2.49 0.81
N LEU A 57 -7.18 -1.20 0.52
CA LEU A 57 -7.00 -0.13 1.49
C LEU A 57 -8.29 0.68 1.61
N CYS A 58 -8.87 0.69 2.82
CA CYS A 58 -10.11 1.41 3.07
C CYS A 58 -9.88 2.93 3.02
N ARG A 59 -10.94 3.68 2.70
CA ARG A 59 -10.89 5.15 2.51
C ARG A 59 -10.23 5.91 3.66
N LYS A 60 -10.57 5.58 4.92
CA LYS A 60 -10.03 6.29 6.10
C LYS A 60 -8.53 6.08 6.24
N VAL A 61 -8.06 4.84 6.14
CA VAL A 61 -6.64 4.51 6.27
C VAL A 61 -5.85 5.05 5.08
N PHE A 62 -6.41 4.99 3.86
CA PHE A 62 -5.84 5.66 2.69
C PHE A 62 -5.60 7.15 2.94
N LEU A 63 -6.63 7.89 3.34
CA LEU A 63 -6.50 9.34 3.58
C LEU A 63 -5.49 9.65 4.69
N LEU A 64 -5.53 8.91 5.80
CA LEU A 64 -4.61 9.12 6.92
C LEU A 64 -3.15 8.83 6.53
N ARG A 65 -2.89 7.72 5.84
CA ARG A 65 -1.54 7.36 5.38
C ARG A 65 -1.04 8.29 4.27
N SER A 66 -1.91 8.71 3.35
CA SER A 66 -1.54 9.69 2.34
C SER A 66 -1.19 11.04 2.97
N LEU A 67 -1.97 11.48 3.95
CA LEU A 67 -1.68 12.71 4.69
C LEU A 67 -0.39 12.61 5.49
N SER A 68 -0.12 11.49 6.18
CA SER A 68 1.12 11.31 6.93
C SER A 68 2.33 11.38 6.01
N VAL A 69 2.31 10.67 4.87
CA VAL A 69 3.37 10.72 3.86
C VAL A 69 3.56 12.15 3.35
N PHE A 70 2.49 12.87 3.03
CA PHE A 70 2.56 14.26 2.57
C PHE A 70 3.22 15.18 3.60
N VAL A 71 2.78 15.12 4.86
CA VAL A 71 3.31 15.95 5.95
C VAL A 71 4.78 15.65 6.22
N PHE A 72 5.16 14.38 6.37
CA PHE A 72 6.56 14.00 6.61
C PHE A 72 7.47 14.42 5.45
N SER A 73 7.02 14.24 4.19
CA SER A 73 7.79 14.66 3.02
C SER A 73 7.97 16.17 2.98
N PHE A 74 6.90 16.93 3.25
CA PHE A 74 6.97 18.38 3.31
C PHE A 74 7.94 18.86 4.40
N LEU A 75 7.88 18.26 5.60
CA LEU A 75 8.79 18.60 6.69
C LEU A 75 10.25 18.31 6.34
N ILE A 76 10.55 17.15 5.74
CA ILE A 76 11.91 16.79 5.31
C ILE A 76 12.42 17.78 4.27
N VAL A 77 11.61 18.12 3.26
CA VAL A 77 11.99 19.10 2.24
C VAL A 77 12.20 20.49 2.85
N ALA A 78 11.32 20.92 3.75
CA ALA A 78 11.46 22.22 4.43
C ALA A 78 12.75 22.29 5.27
N LEU A 79 13.06 21.24 6.03
CA LEU A 79 14.31 21.14 6.80
C LEU A 79 15.54 21.13 5.90
N TYR A 80 15.50 20.38 4.80
CA TYR A 80 16.57 20.36 3.81
C TYR A 80 16.80 21.75 3.23
N MET A 81 15.73 22.45 2.81
CA MET A 81 15.80 23.80 2.26
C MET A 81 16.31 24.84 3.26
N ALA A 82 15.89 24.76 4.52
CA ALA A 82 16.40 25.60 5.59
C ALA A 82 17.92 25.39 5.80
N GLY A 83 18.38 24.14 5.76
CA GLY A 83 19.80 23.79 5.81
C GLY A 83 20.58 24.37 4.63
N GLN A 84 20.06 24.27 3.41
CA GLN A 84 20.68 24.87 2.22
C GLN A 84 20.74 26.40 2.32
N PHE A 85 19.69 27.04 2.82
CA PHE A 85 19.66 28.49 3.00
C PHE A 85 20.71 28.96 4.01
N TYR A 86 20.87 28.24 5.13
CA TYR A 86 21.91 28.52 6.12
C TYR A 86 23.32 28.31 5.54
N PHE A 87 23.52 27.20 4.82
CA PHE A 87 24.80 26.88 4.18
C PHE A 87 25.19 27.90 3.10
N ALA A 88 24.25 28.32 2.26
CA ALA A 88 24.49 29.33 1.23
C ALA A 88 24.97 30.66 1.84
N LYS A 89 24.39 31.09 2.97
CA LYS A 89 24.86 32.28 3.69
C LYS A 89 26.31 32.16 4.17
N THR A 90 26.76 30.95 4.52
CA THR A 90 28.14 30.74 5.00
C THR A 90 29.20 30.71 3.88
N LEU A 91 28.82 30.45 2.64
CA LEU A 91 29.76 30.26 1.52
C LEU A 91 29.75 31.36 0.46
N GLN A 92 28.97 32.43 0.69
CA GLN A 92 28.71 33.48 -0.28
C GLN A 92 29.97 34.24 -0.73
N GLU A 93 31.06 34.21 0.04
CA GLU A 93 32.32 34.91 -0.29
C GLU A 93 33.50 33.99 -0.64
N ALA A 94 33.35 32.66 -0.55
CA ALA A 94 34.50 31.73 -0.56
C ALA A 94 34.46 30.65 -1.66
N SER A 95 33.43 30.61 -2.52
CA SER A 95 33.25 29.51 -3.48
C SER A 95 33.50 29.91 -4.95
N GLY A 96 34.33 29.11 -5.63
CA GLY A 96 34.56 29.24 -7.07
C GLY A 96 33.45 28.61 -7.93
N PRO A 97 33.41 28.90 -9.25
CA PRO A 97 32.34 28.45 -10.13
C PRO A 97 32.19 26.92 -10.22
N LEU A 98 33.30 26.17 -10.16
CA LEU A 98 33.27 24.70 -10.16
C LEU A 98 32.53 24.14 -8.94
N PHE A 99 32.73 24.73 -7.76
CA PHE A 99 32.06 24.32 -6.53
C PHE A 99 30.55 24.55 -6.64
N ILE A 100 30.14 25.71 -7.17
CA ILE A 100 28.72 26.05 -7.36
C ILE A 100 28.04 25.04 -8.28
N VAL A 101 28.67 24.69 -9.42
CA VAL A 101 28.11 23.70 -10.35
C VAL A 101 27.97 22.33 -9.68
N LEU A 102 28.99 21.85 -8.99
CA LEU A 102 28.94 20.56 -8.29
C LEU A 102 27.85 20.53 -7.22
N PHE A 103 27.74 21.61 -6.45
CA PHE A 103 26.71 21.76 -5.43
C PHE A 103 25.31 21.70 -6.04
N LEU A 104 25.06 22.43 -7.14
CA LEU A 104 23.76 22.41 -7.83
C LEU A 104 23.43 21.02 -8.39
N MET A 105 24.43 20.31 -8.92
CA MET A 105 24.24 18.94 -9.41
C MET A 105 23.83 18.00 -8.26
N VAL A 106 24.56 17.99 -7.16
CA VAL A 106 24.23 17.15 -5.99
C VAL A 106 22.86 17.54 -5.42
N HIS A 107 22.58 18.84 -5.31
CA HIS A 107 21.28 19.35 -4.87
C HIS A 107 20.14 18.83 -5.74
N SER A 108 20.29 18.88 -7.07
CA SER A 108 19.27 18.39 -8.00
C SER A 108 18.97 16.89 -7.83
N LEU A 109 19.99 16.06 -7.57
CA LEU A 109 19.83 14.63 -7.34
C LEU A 109 19.13 14.34 -6.02
N VAL A 110 19.52 15.04 -4.95
CA VAL A 110 18.87 14.91 -3.64
C VAL A 110 17.41 15.32 -3.73
N MET A 111 17.11 16.44 -4.38
CA MET A 111 15.74 16.90 -4.58
C MET A 111 14.93 15.90 -5.39
N MET A 112 15.47 15.38 -6.48
CA MET A 112 14.81 14.34 -7.26
C MET A 112 14.42 13.13 -6.40
N ALA A 113 15.32 12.65 -5.54
CA ALA A 113 15.02 11.54 -4.63
C ALA A 113 13.94 11.90 -3.59
N LEU A 114 14.03 13.09 -2.99
CA LEU A 114 13.06 13.59 -2.01
C LEU A 114 11.66 13.75 -2.59
N PHE A 115 11.54 14.04 -3.89
CA PHE A 115 10.26 14.10 -4.57
C PHE A 115 9.77 12.73 -5.04
N ILE A 116 10.62 11.87 -5.60
CA ILE A 116 10.19 10.59 -6.19
C ILE A 116 9.76 9.57 -5.12
N VAL A 117 10.52 9.41 -4.04
CA VAL A 117 10.28 8.34 -3.06
C VAL A 117 8.88 8.45 -2.42
N PRO A 118 8.44 9.62 -1.92
CA PRO A 118 7.08 9.76 -1.38
C PRO A 118 5.99 9.53 -2.43
N GLN A 119 6.21 9.96 -3.67
CA GLN A 119 5.24 9.78 -4.76
C GLN A 119 5.03 8.30 -5.08
N MET A 120 6.09 7.48 -5.04
CA MET A 120 5.97 6.03 -5.18
C MET A 120 5.13 5.40 -4.07
N ILE A 121 5.32 5.84 -2.82
CA ILE A 121 4.51 5.38 -1.68
C ILE A 121 3.03 5.79 -1.87
N LEU A 122 2.76 7.04 -2.24
CA LEU A 122 1.41 7.54 -2.51
C LEU A 122 0.74 6.74 -3.65
N LEU A 123 1.48 6.39 -4.69
CA LEU A 123 1.00 5.57 -5.80
C LEU A 123 0.61 4.16 -5.32
N MET A 124 1.45 3.52 -4.49
CA MET A 124 1.15 2.21 -3.91
C MET A 124 -0.10 2.23 -3.01
N LEU A 125 -0.29 3.29 -2.22
CA LEU A 125 -1.50 3.51 -1.41
C LEU A 125 -2.73 3.69 -2.30
N ALA A 126 -2.62 4.50 -3.37
CA ALA A 126 -3.71 4.75 -4.31
C ALA A 126 -4.09 3.50 -5.11
N ILE A 127 -3.14 2.64 -5.48
CA ILE A 127 -3.41 1.35 -6.13
C ILE A 127 -4.25 0.44 -5.22
N ARG A 128 -3.87 0.29 -3.95
CA ARG A 128 -4.66 -0.51 -2.99
C ARG A 128 -6.02 0.12 -2.68
N ARG A 129 -6.13 1.45 -2.74
CA ARG A 129 -7.43 2.15 -2.66
C ARG A 129 -8.29 1.84 -3.89
N ALA A 130 -7.72 1.84 -5.09
CA ALA A 130 -8.42 1.47 -6.32
C ALA A 130 -8.89 0.00 -6.28
N HIS A 131 -8.08 -0.90 -5.73
CA HIS A 131 -8.45 -2.30 -5.50
C HIS A 131 -9.64 -2.43 -4.54
N ASP A 132 -9.70 -1.61 -3.48
CA ASP A 132 -10.85 -1.58 -2.58
C ASP A 132 -12.14 -1.06 -3.26
N LEU A 133 -12.01 -0.31 -4.36
CA LEU A 133 -13.13 0.10 -5.22
C LEU A 133 -13.44 -0.92 -6.32
N GLY A 134 -12.81 -2.09 -6.31
CA GLY A 134 -12.95 -3.13 -7.33
C GLY A 134 -12.35 -2.77 -8.69
N LYS A 135 -11.53 -1.72 -8.77
CA LYS A 135 -10.89 -1.22 -10.01
C LYS A 135 -9.46 -1.73 -10.13
N SER A 136 -8.92 -1.78 -11.36
CA SER A 136 -7.49 -2.06 -11.56
C SER A 136 -6.63 -0.89 -11.08
N GLY A 137 -5.43 -1.19 -10.58
CA GLY A 137 -4.47 -0.17 -10.16
C GLY A 137 -4.03 0.77 -11.28
N GLU A 138 -4.14 0.35 -12.54
CA GLU A 138 -3.85 1.15 -13.73
C GLU A 138 -4.65 2.45 -13.78
N ILE A 139 -5.87 2.47 -13.21
CA ILE A 139 -6.70 3.68 -13.18
C ILE A 139 -5.99 4.85 -12.45
N VAL A 140 -5.08 4.53 -11.53
CA VAL A 140 -4.33 5.52 -10.77
C VAL A 140 -3.34 6.27 -11.65
N ALA A 141 -2.83 5.67 -12.74
CA ALA A 141 -1.91 6.35 -13.67
C ALA A 141 -2.58 7.57 -14.34
N PHE A 142 -3.90 7.57 -14.47
CA PHE A 142 -4.62 8.70 -15.03
C PHE A 142 -4.76 9.89 -14.07
N ILE A 143 -4.20 9.83 -12.85
CA ILE A 143 -4.15 10.98 -11.94
C ILE A 143 -3.36 12.15 -12.53
N TRP A 144 -2.42 11.88 -13.45
CA TRP A 144 -1.62 12.90 -14.15
C TRP A 144 -2.28 13.44 -15.41
N VAL A 145 -3.42 12.88 -15.84
CA VAL A 145 -4.18 13.41 -16.98
C VAL A 145 -5.01 14.61 -16.49
N PRO A 146 -4.86 15.81 -17.08
CA PRO A 146 -5.66 16.97 -16.71
C PRO A 146 -7.17 16.68 -16.75
N PHE A 147 -7.92 17.24 -15.79
CA PHE A 147 -9.37 17.04 -15.57
C PHE A 147 -9.79 15.60 -15.21
N TYR A 148 -9.34 14.58 -15.92
CA TYR A 148 -9.62 13.18 -15.58
C TYR A 148 -8.98 12.78 -14.25
N GLY A 149 -7.79 13.33 -13.95
CA GLY A 149 -7.13 13.13 -12.66
C GLY A 149 -7.94 13.67 -11.48
N LEU A 150 -8.76 14.70 -11.68
CA LEU A 150 -9.70 15.18 -10.64
C LEU A 150 -10.80 14.15 -10.37
N TYR A 151 -11.31 13.50 -11.42
CA TYR A 151 -12.24 12.39 -11.26
C TYR A 151 -11.60 11.20 -10.54
N VAL A 152 -10.36 10.82 -10.90
CA VAL A 152 -9.62 9.76 -10.19
C VAL A 152 -9.40 10.13 -8.72
N GLY A 153 -8.98 11.36 -8.43
CA GLY A 153 -8.82 11.87 -7.07
C GLY A 153 -10.11 11.84 -6.26
N TYR A 154 -11.22 12.31 -6.85
CA TYR A 154 -12.55 12.24 -6.23
C TYR A 154 -12.94 10.77 -5.95
N MET A 155 -12.75 9.90 -6.93
CA MET A 155 -13.05 8.46 -6.81
C MET A 155 -12.28 7.83 -5.64
N LEU A 156 -10.97 8.08 -5.53
CA LEU A 156 -10.13 7.55 -4.46
C LEU A 156 -10.51 8.11 -3.08
N CYS A 157 -10.80 9.42 -2.99
CA CYS A 157 -11.04 10.12 -1.73
C CYS A 157 -12.47 10.01 -1.20
N ALA A 158 -13.48 9.90 -2.08
CA ALA A 158 -14.89 10.04 -1.70
C ALA A 158 -15.69 8.74 -1.79
N GLN A 159 -15.45 7.88 -2.79
CA GLN A 159 -16.29 6.70 -3.01
C GLN A 159 -16.12 5.66 -1.90
N LYS A 160 -17.19 4.90 -1.61
CA LYS A 160 -17.17 3.77 -0.67
C LYS A 160 -16.54 2.55 -1.36
N GLY A 161 -15.75 1.77 -0.62
CA GLY A 161 -15.23 0.48 -1.06
C GLY A 161 -16.33 -0.53 -1.39
N THR A 162 -15.98 -1.59 -2.12
CA THR A 162 -16.88 -2.71 -2.41
C THR A 162 -17.16 -3.51 -1.13
N GLU A 163 -18.41 -3.91 -0.91
CA GLU A 163 -18.78 -4.75 0.24
C GLU A 163 -18.42 -6.21 -0.02
N GLY A 164 -17.94 -6.90 1.02
CA GLY A 164 -17.56 -8.32 0.92
C GLY A 164 -16.25 -8.53 0.17
N GLU A 165 -15.93 -9.79 -0.13
CA GLU A 165 -14.70 -10.14 -0.83
C GLU A 165 -14.74 -9.68 -2.29
N ASN A 166 -13.60 -9.22 -2.81
CA ASN A 166 -13.43 -8.94 -4.22
C ASN A 166 -12.15 -9.62 -4.74
N ARG A 167 -11.87 -9.50 -6.05
CA ARG A 167 -10.69 -10.14 -6.69
C ARG A 167 -9.32 -9.73 -6.12
N TYR A 168 -9.28 -8.69 -5.27
CA TYR A 168 -8.08 -8.17 -4.63
C TYR A 168 -7.94 -8.56 -3.16
N GLY A 169 -8.94 -9.26 -2.59
CA GLY A 169 -8.90 -9.79 -1.24
C GLY A 169 -10.18 -9.52 -0.43
N PRO A 170 -10.17 -9.95 0.85
CA PRO A 170 -11.29 -9.80 1.75
C PRO A 170 -11.60 -8.33 2.06
N ASP A 171 -12.82 -8.07 2.53
CA ASP A 171 -13.25 -6.73 2.92
C ASP A 171 -12.43 -6.22 4.12
N PRO A 172 -11.72 -5.08 4.01
CA PRO A 172 -10.99 -4.49 5.14
C PRO A 172 -11.87 -4.08 6.33
N LEU A 173 -13.19 -4.04 6.15
CA LEU A 173 -14.16 -3.65 7.17
C LEU A 173 -15.02 -4.81 7.67
N ALA A 174 -14.86 -6.04 7.15
CA ALA A 174 -15.56 -7.19 7.69
C ALA A 174 -15.13 -7.45 9.14
N GLU A 175 -16.07 -7.84 10.02
CA GLU A 175 -15.77 -8.19 11.41
C GLU A 175 -14.82 -9.39 11.45
N GLY A 176 -13.54 -9.13 11.76
CA GLY A 176 -12.43 -10.10 11.65
C GLY A 176 -11.30 -9.65 10.71
N GLY A 177 -11.50 -8.59 9.94
CA GLY A 177 -10.47 -7.97 9.11
C GLY A 177 -9.41 -7.29 9.97
N VAL A 178 -8.25 -7.93 10.09
CA VAL A 178 -7.05 -7.36 10.70
C VAL A 178 -6.82 -5.96 10.13
N HIS A 179 -7.02 -4.96 10.99
CA HIS A 179 -6.63 -3.59 10.70
C HIS A 179 -5.10 -3.55 10.53
N SER A 180 -4.64 -3.81 9.31
CA SER A 180 -3.24 -3.56 8.91
C SER A 180 -3.04 -2.09 8.60
#